data_AF-A0A6A5YXA2-F1
#
_entry.id   AF-A0A6A5YXA2-F1
#
_cell.length_a   1.000
_cell.length_b   1.000
_cell.length_c   1.000
_cell.angle_alpha   90.00
_cell.angle_beta   90.00
_cell.angle_gamma   90.00
#
_symmetry.space_group_name_H-M   'P 1'
#
loop_
_entity.id
_entity.type
_entity.pdbx_description
1 polymer ?
#
loop_
_entity_poly.entity_id
_entity_poly.type
_entity_poly.pdbx_seq_one_letter_code
_entity_poly.pdbx_strand_id
1 'polypeptide(L)'
;MPLPQPALPEPAHPEVDSMLSRKFGKEIANYFSGSPLNRVGFLRPDHTFLSQALKHPSTTFLIFNKLEPLIKSPTELAYATFKQVQPLIGEDPFHQSEEDLIKEYNSEIYNPQLIFLGLDERIKDGFKYKEHYKGQPYFALDVTPQKSVTEAAETLIKDVEGKGLSFSKGRMHMSLPATEEAAIYAEARHLLDWNARNPYCASCGYTTLSVNAGFKRTCPPRDIASTVTQGERPSCATRTGISNLCFPRTDPTVIMAVVSADGQKLLLGRQKRWPPYWYSTLAGFLEPAESVEEAVRREVWEESGIYLGRVVIHSTQPWPYPANLMIGAIGQAIPGGEEIHLGHDAELDDAKWFTLEEIREALRVGTSGLGEDAGPEYKEGGLRLPPGTAIANQLMTAVVNGFVSGTASL
;
A
#
# COMPACT_ATOMS: atom_id res chain seq x y z
N MET A 1 -12.83 26.93 -15.29
CA MET A 1 -13.55 26.13 -14.27
C MET A 1 -12.54 25.17 -13.67
N PRO A 2 -12.60 24.87 -12.36
CA PRO A 2 -11.72 23.87 -11.76
C PRO A 2 -11.94 22.52 -12.45
N LEU A 3 -10.87 21.76 -12.65
CA LEU A 3 -10.98 20.38 -13.13
C LEU A 3 -11.66 19.54 -12.04
N PRO A 4 -12.54 18.60 -12.40
CA PRO A 4 -13.11 17.67 -11.44
C PRO A 4 -11.98 16.87 -10.80
N GLN A 5 -12.00 16.76 -9.47
CA GLN A 5 -11.13 15.84 -8.74
C GLN A 5 -11.40 14.40 -9.22
N PRO A 6 -10.37 13.57 -9.43
CA PRO A 6 -10.57 12.17 -9.76
C PRO A 6 -11.41 11.47 -8.69
N ALA A 7 -12.18 10.44 -9.08
CA ALA A 7 -12.91 9.63 -8.12
C ALA A 7 -11.90 8.99 -7.15
N LEU A 8 -11.95 9.41 -5.89
CA LEU A 8 -11.11 8.98 -4.79
C LEU A 8 -12.01 8.48 -3.65
N PRO A 9 -11.47 7.70 -2.69
CA PRO A 9 -12.22 7.34 -1.50
C PRO A 9 -12.62 8.61 -0.74
N GLU A 10 -13.77 8.55 -0.07
CA GLU A 10 -14.11 9.58 0.91
C GLU A 10 -13.18 9.45 2.13
N PRO A 11 -12.72 10.58 2.72
CA PRO A 11 -11.98 10.55 3.97
C PRO A 11 -12.86 10.03 5.12
N ALA A 12 -12.29 9.86 6.32
CA ALA A 12 -13.10 9.49 7.48
C ALA A 12 -14.04 10.64 7.86
N HIS A 13 -15.31 10.34 8.07
CA HIS A 13 -16.34 11.30 8.52
C HIS A 13 -16.44 12.57 7.63
N PRO A 14 -16.58 12.42 6.29
CA PRO A 14 -16.57 13.54 5.35
C PRO A 14 -17.73 14.53 5.57
N GLU A 15 -18.79 14.10 6.25
CA GLU A 15 -19.96 14.88 6.62
C GLU A 15 -19.75 15.81 7.82
N VAL A 16 -18.69 15.61 8.61
CA VAL A 16 -18.46 16.37 9.84
C VAL A 16 -17.85 17.73 9.52
N ASP A 17 -18.60 18.81 9.79
CA ASP A 17 -18.08 20.18 9.75
C ASP A 17 -17.15 20.43 10.95
N SER A 18 -15.85 20.28 10.71
CA SER A 18 -14.82 20.52 11.72
C SER A 18 -14.14 21.89 11.55
N MET A 19 -13.59 22.42 12.65
CA MET A 19 -12.77 23.63 12.60
C MET A 19 -11.55 23.46 11.67
N LEU A 20 -10.97 22.25 11.61
CA LEU A 20 -9.86 21.95 10.72
C LEU A 20 -10.31 21.94 9.26
N SER A 21 -11.45 21.35 8.95
CA SER A 21 -12.00 21.28 7.59
C SER A 21 -12.31 22.67 7.03
N ARG A 22 -12.77 23.60 7.88
CA ARG A 22 -12.99 25.00 7.48
C ARG A 22 -11.69 25.78 7.26
N LYS A 23 -10.62 25.45 7.99
CA LYS A 23 -9.34 26.17 7.92
C LYS A 23 -8.42 25.66 6.81
N PHE A 24 -8.34 24.35 6.65
CA PHE A 24 -7.39 23.68 5.76
C PHE A 24 -8.06 22.99 4.57
N GLY A 25 -9.38 22.88 4.60
CA GLY A 25 -10.15 22.16 3.62
C GLY A 25 -10.55 20.76 4.03
N LYS A 26 -11.36 20.14 3.16
CA LYS A 26 -11.66 18.72 3.30
C LYS A 26 -10.37 17.91 3.19
N GLU A 27 -10.29 16.88 4.02
CA GLU A 27 -9.20 15.91 3.96
C GLU A 27 -9.20 15.20 2.60
N ILE A 28 -8.01 14.91 2.07
CA ILE A 28 -7.83 14.20 0.81
C ILE A 28 -7.41 12.77 1.12
N ALA A 29 -8.29 11.81 0.82
CA ALA A 29 -7.98 10.39 0.88
C ALA A 29 -7.55 9.90 -0.51
N ASN A 30 -6.28 9.52 -0.68
CA ASN A 30 -5.79 8.98 -1.95
C ASN A 30 -6.18 7.51 -2.16
N TYR A 31 -6.03 7.02 -3.39
CA TYR A 31 -6.24 5.61 -3.74
C TYR A 31 -5.42 4.65 -2.85
N PHE A 32 -5.95 3.46 -2.55
CA PHE A 32 -5.46 2.53 -1.52
C PHE A 32 -5.59 3.02 -0.05
N SER A 33 -6.13 4.21 0.18
CA SER A 33 -6.58 4.66 1.52
C SER A 33 -8.11 4.54 1.66
N GLY A 34 -8.68 4.94 2.81
CA GLY A 34 -10.13 4.83 3.04
C GLY A 34 -10.63 3.41 3.28
N SER A 35 -9.82 2.55 3.93
CA SER A 35 -10.25 1.19 4.30
C SER A 35 -11.52 1.24 5.17
N PRO A 36 -12.55 0.43 4.87
CA PRO A 36 -13.75 0.35 5.70
C PRO A 36 -13.50 -0.50 6.96
N LEU A 37 -12.34 -1.16 7.04
CA LEU A 37 -12.02 -2.07 8.12
C LEU A 37 -11.46 -1.29 9.31
N ASN A 38 -12.12 -1.42 10.46
CA ASN A 38 -11.48 -1.14 11.73
C ASN A 38 -10.43 -2.22 11.98
N ARG A 39 -9.14 -1.83 11.91
CA ARG A 39 -8.01 -2.76 12.04
C ARG A 39 -7.94 -3.45 13.41
N VAL A 40 -8.52 -2.86 14.45
CA VAL A 40 -8.53 -3.36 15.85
C VAL A 40 -7.20 -3.98 16.30
N GLY A 41 -6.08 -3.31 15.98
CA GLY A 41 -4.74 -3.91 16.03
C GLY A 41 -4.30 -4.43 17.40
N PHE A 42 -4.87 -3.90 18.48
CA PHE A 42 -4.64 -4.35 19.86
C PHE A 42 -5.25 -5.73 20.17
N LEU A 43 -6.16 -6.24 19.33
CA LEU A 43 -6.75 -7.59 19.46
C LEU A 43 -5.94 -8.66 18.71
N ARG A 44 -4.91 -8.29 17.93
CA ARG A 44 -4.10 -9.27 17.18
C ARG A 44 -3.35 -10.29 18.06
N PRO A 45 -2.94 -9.98 19.29
CA PRO A 45 -2.40 -11.00 20.21
C PRO A 45 -3.48 -11.84 20.93
N ASP A 46 -4.75 -11.45 20.84
CA ASP A 46 -5.86 -12.15 21.51
C ASP A 46 -6.29 -13.37 20.67
N HIS A 47 -5.68 -14.51 20.97
CA HIS A 47 -5.94 -15.75 20.24
C HIS A 47 -7.41 -16.22 20.36
N THR A 48 -8.08 -15.91 21.47
CA THR A 48 -9.52 -16.20 21.65
C THR A 48 -10.38 -15.37 20.70
N PHE A 49 -10.08 -14.07 20.57
CA PHE A 49 -10.71 -13.20 19.57
C PHE A 49 -10.52 -13.77 18.16
N LEU A 50 -9.28 -14.10 17.79
CA LEU A 50 -8.96 -14.57 16.44
C LEU A 50 -9.64 -15.91 16.11
N SER A 51 -9.65 -16.87 17.03
CA SER A 51 -10.35 -18.16 16.84
C SER A 51 -11.85 -17.97 16.64
N GLN A 52 -12.49 -17.10 17.44
CA GLN A 52 -13.92 -16.84 17.29
C GLN A 52 -14.22 -16.06 16.00
N ALA A 53 -13.41 -15.07 15.66
CA ALA A 53 -13.53 -14.29 14.44
C ALA A 53 -13.36 -15.20 13.21
N LEU A 54 -12.35 -16.07 13.19
CA LEU A 54 -12.07 -16.97 12.07
C LEU A 54 -13.26 -17.88 11.73
N LYS A 55 -13.90 -18.43 12.78
CA LYS A 55 -14.99 -19.40 12.65
C LYS A 55 -16.37 -18.76 12.45
N HIS A 56 -16.48 -17.44 12.55
CA HIS A 56 -17.77 -16.78 12.40
C HIS A 56 -18.31 -16.95 10.97
N PRO A 57 -19.62 -17.26 10.77
CA PRO A 57 -20.17 -17.52 9.44
C PRO A 57 -20.06 -16.35 8.45
N SER A 58 -19.95 -15.11 8.95
CA SER A 58 -19.77 -13.93 8.10
C SER A 58 -18.32 -13.75 7.62
N THR A 59 -17.36 -14.48 8.18
CA THR A 59 -15.94 -14.23 7.93
C THR A 59 -15.57 -14.51 6.48
N THR A 60 -14.82 -13.59 5.90
CA THR A 60 -14.45 -13.63 4.49
C THR A 60 -12.94 -13.59 4.32
N PHE A 61 -12.46 -14.23 3.25
CA PHE A 61 -11.04 -14.41 2.98
C PHE A 61 -10.70 -13.85 1.61
N LEU A 62 -9.88 -12.80 1.56
CA LEU A 62 -9.23 -12.39 0.32
C LEU A 62 -8.03 -13.30 0.08
N ILE A 63 -8.15 -14.23 -0.87
CA ILE A 63 -7.10 -15.22 -1.13
C ILE A 63 -6.15 -14.73 -2.23
N PHE A 64 -4.88 -15.12 -2.12
CA PHE A 64 -3.82 -14.74 -3.05
C PHE A 64 -3.06 -15.97 -3.55
N ASN A 65 -2.71 -15.98 -4.84
CA ASN A 65 -1.80 -16.97 -5.42
C ASN A 65 -0.60 -16.23 -6.00
N LYS A 66 0.61 -16.45 -5.47
CA LYS A 66 1.84 -15.71 -5.81
C LYS A 66 1.67 -14.19 -5.67
N LEU A 67 0.97 -13.79 -4.60
CA LEU A 67 0.57 -12.41 -4.30
C LEU A 67 -0.36 -11.75 -5.35
N GLU A 68 -0.93 -12.53 -6.27
CA GLU A 68 -2.01 -12.11 -7.15
C GLU A 68 -3.35 -12.31 -6.41
N PRO A 69 -4.19 -11.28 -6.25
CA PRO A 69 -5.47 -11.40 -5.54
C PRO A 69 -6.50 -12.17 -6.38
N LEU A 70 -7.41 -12.88 -5.72
CA LEU A 70 -8.60 -13.42 -6.36
C LEU A 70 -9.55 -12.30 -6.76
N ILE A 71 -10.00 -12.33 -8.01
CA ILE A 71 -10.86 -11.33 -8.62
C ILE A 71 -12.04 -11.99 -9.34
N LYS A 72 -13.18 -11.30 -9.33
CA LYS A 72 -14.34 -11.62 -10.18
C LYS A 72 -14.25 -10.90 -11.52
N SER A 73 -13.65 -9.70 -11.52
CA SER A 73 -13.32 -8.93 -12.72
C SER A 73 -12.10 -8.04 -12.43
N PRO A 74 -11.46 -7.41 -13.43
CA PRO A 74 -10.34 -6.49 -13.17
C PRO A 74 -10.64 -5.35 -12.18
N THR A 75 -11.92 -5.04 -11.94
CA THR A 75 -12.38 -3.95 -11.08
C THR A 75 -13.08 -4.44 -9.80
N GLU A 76 -13.15 -5.75 -9.54
CA GLU A 76 -13.92 -6.33 -8.43
C GLU A 76 -13.17 -7.52 -7.82
N LEU A 77 -12.84 -7.43 -6.53
CA LEU A 77 -12.26 -8.53 -5.77
C LEU A 77 -13.26 -9.67 -5.59
N ALA A 78 -12.74 -10.86 -5.35
CA ALA A 78 -13.55 -12.00 -4.92
C ALA A 78 -13.00 -12.60 -3.63
N TYR A 79 -13.89 -13.22 -2.87
CA TYR A 79 -13.59 -13.72 -1.54
C TYR A 79 -13.98 -15.19 -1.38
N ALA A 80 -13.21 -15.92 -0.59
CA ALA A 80 -13.49 -17.28 -0.19
C ALA A 80 -14.16 -17.33 1.19
N THR A 81 -14.81 -18.44 1.47
CA THR A 81 -15.41 -18.76 2.78
C THR A 81 -14.47 -19.60 3.64
N PHE A 82 -14.71 -19.67 4.96
CA PHE A 82 -13.95 -20.53 5.86
C PHE A 82 -13.90 -21.99 5.37
N LYS A 83 -15.03 -22.56 4.94
CA LYS A 83 -15.12 -23.93 4.43
C LYS A 83 -14.20 -24.19 3.23
N GLN A 84 -13.99 -23.20 2.37
CA GLN A 84 -13.12 -23.32 1.21
C GLN A 84 -11.63 -23.29 1.60
N VAL A 85 -11.26 -22.52 2.62
CA VAL A 85 -9.87 -22.35 3.04
C VAL A 85 -9.43 -23.31 4.16
N GLN A 86 -10.39 -23.88 4.89
CA GLN A 86 -10.18 -24.82 5.99
C GLN A 86 -9.21 -25.98 5.67
N PRO A 87 -9.23 -26.61 4.47
CA PRO A 87 -8.24 -27.64 4.14
C PRO A 87 -6.79 -27.16 4.15
N LEU A 88 -6.53 -25.86 3.98
CA LEU A 88 -5.17 -25.29 4.00
C LEU A 88 -4.75 -24.87 5.42
N ILE A 89 -5.66 -24.28 6.19
CA ILE A 89 -5.34 -23.66 7.49
C ILE A 89 -5.74 -24.52 8.70
N GLY A 90 -6.44 -25.63 8.48
CA GLY A 90 -7.01 -26.47 9.53
C GLY A 90 -8.25 -25.87 10.20
N GLU A 91 -8.66 -26.46 11.31
CA GLU A 91 -9.85 -26.05 12.08
C GLU A 91 -9.66 -24.73 12.84
N ASP A 92 -8.45 -24.51 13.38
CA ASP A 92 -8.18 -23.37 14.25
C ASP A 92 -6.67 -23.07 14.36
N PRO A 93 -6.08 -22.33 13.42
CA PRO A 93 -4.69 -21.88 13.50
C PRO A 93 -4.41 -20.94 14.69
N PHE A 94 -5.44 -20.44 15.38
CA PHE A 94 -5.32 -19.51 16.51
C PHE A 94 -5.66 -20.16 17.86
N HIS A 95 -5.75 -21.49 17.94
CA HIS A 95 -6.16 -22.18 19.16
C HIS A 95 -5.23 -21.97 20.37
N GLN A 96 -3.96 -21.62 20.14
CA GLN A 96 -2.94 -21.43 21.17
C GLN A 96 -2.52 -19.96 21.32
N SER A 97 -1.97 -19.63 22.50
CA SER A 97 -1.36 -18.33 22.77
C SER A 97 -0.06 -18.12 21.99
N GLU A 98 0.37 -16.87 21.79
CA GLU A 98 1.69 -16.56 21.20
C GLU A 98 2.82 -17.24 21.99
N GLU A 99 2.72 -17.27 23.33
CA GLU A 99 3.74 -17.88 24.19
C GLU A 99 3.89 -19.38 23.93
N ASP A 100 2.78 -20.09 23.79
CA ASP A 100 2.79 -21.53 23.52
C ASP A 100 3.27 -21.84 22.09
N LEU A 101 2.82 -21.04 21.11
CA LEU A 101 3.31 -21.15 19.73
C LEU A 101 4.83 -20.96 19.62
N ILE A 102 5.42 -20.09 20.45
CA ILE A 102 6.87 -19.89 20.52
C ILE A 102 7.57 -21.08 21.18
N LYS A 103 7.01 -21.62 22.27
CA LYS A 103 7.57 -22.78 23.00
C LYS A 103 7.56 -24.05 22.15
N GLU A 104 6.48 -24.24 21.38
CA GLU A 104 6.24 -25.42 20.55
C GLU A 104 6.76 -25.24 19.10
N TYR A 105 7.53 -24.18 18.84
CA TYR A 105 7.99 -23.85 17.50
C TYR A 105 8.76 -25.01 16.85
N ASN A 106 8.23 -25.47 15.71
CA ASN A 106 8.81 -26.53 14.89
C ASN A 106 8.95 -26.01 13.45
N SER A 107 10.19 -25.86 12.97
CA SER A 107 10.45 -25.35 11.62
C SER A 107 10.10 -26.31 10.47
N GLU A 108 9.82 -27.59 10.75
CA GLU A 108 9.32 -28.56 9.76
C GLU A 108 7.85 -28.29 9.40
N ILE A 109 7.09 -27.69 10.32
CA ILE A 109 5.67 -27.40 10.11
C ILE A 109 5.55 -26.14 9.25
N TYR A 110 4.94 -26.30 8.08
CA TYR A 110 4.55 -25.18 7.24
C TYR A 110 3.15 -24.69 7.62
N ASN A 111 3.07 -23.40 7.96
CA ASN A 111 1.82 -22.69 8.19
C ASN A 111 1.62 -21.70 7.05
N PRO A 112 0.53 -21.82 6.26
CA PRO A 112 0.17 -20.80 5.27
C PRO A 112 0.03 -19.42 5.92
N GLN A 113 0.30 -18.37 5.15
CA GLN A 113 0.20 -17.01 5.67
C GLN A 113 -1.26 -16.59 5.79
N LEU A 114 -1.72 -16.46 7.04
CA LEU A 114 -3.07 -16.00 7.37
C LEU A 114 -2.99 -14.68 8.12
N ILE A 115 -3.55 -13.62 7.53
CA ILE A 115 -3.47 -12.25 8.03
C ILE A 115 -4.86 -11.79 8.44
N PHE A 116 -5.04 -11.29 9.67
CA PHE A 116 -6.29 -10.65 10.07
C PHE A 116 -6.28 -9.17 9.70
N LEU A 117 -7.15 -8.75 8.78
CA LEU A 117 -7.16 -7.39 8.23
C LEU A 117 -7.95 -6.42 9.12
N GLY A 118 -9.06 -6.88 9.70
CA GLY A 118 -9.90 -6.06 10.57
C GLY A 118 -11.36 -6.50 10.57
N LEU A 119 -12.20 -5.62 11.12
CA LEU A 119 -13.65 -5.76 11.16
C LEU A 119 -14.30 -4.69 10.29
N ASP A 120 -15.21 -5.09 9.40
CA ASP A 120 -16.14 -4.15 8.77
C ASP A 120 -17.31 -3.89 9.71
N GLU A 121 -17.26 -2.77 10.44
CA GLU A 121 -18.25 -2.41 11.46
C GLU A 121 -19.59 -1.93 10.90
N ARG A 122 -19.69 -1.76 9.57
CA ARG A 122 -20.96 -1.42 8.90
C ARG A 122 -21.91 -2.60 8.91
N ILE A 123 -21.38 -3.82 8.96
CA ILE A 123 -22.14 -5.07 9.04
C ILE A 123 -22.51 -5.36 10.50
N LYS A 124 -23.59 -4.72 10.99
CA LYS A 124 -23.96 -4.71 12.42
C LYS A 124 -24.44 -6.06 12.97
N ASP A 125 -24.99 -6.91 12.11
CA ASP A 125 -25.41 -8.28 12.44
C ASP A 125 -24.26 -9.29 12.34
N GLY A 126 -23.03 -8.81 12.11
CA GLY A 126 -21.82 -9.61 12.01
C GLY A 126 -21.32 -10.16 13.34
N PHE A 127 -20.06 -10.59 13.32
CA PHE A 127 -19.34 -11.11 14.46
C PHE A 127 -19.37 -10.11 15.62
N LYS A 128 -19.45 -10.64 16.85
CA LYS A 128 -19.43 -9.84 18.08
C LYS A 128 -18.38 -10.42 19.01
N TYR A 129 -17.45 -9.57 19.45
CA TYR A 129 -16.48 -9.92 20.46
C TYR A 129 -16.55 -8.94 21.62
N LYS A 130 -16.73 -9.49 22.82
CA LYS A 130 -17.09 -8.71 24.01
C LYS A 130 -18.34 -7.86 23.69
N GLU A 131 -18.59 -6.78 24.43
CA GLU A 131 -19.77 -5.94 24.22
C GLU A 131 -19.58 -4.87 23.14
N HIS A 132 -18.34 -4.63 22.71
CA HIS A 132 -17.96 -3.42 21.97
C HIS A 132 -17.54 -3.66 20.52
N TYR A 133 -16.94 -4.80 20.19
CA TYR A 133 -16.38 -5.02 18.85
C TYR A 133 -17.36 -5.81 18.01
N LYS A 134 -17.90 -5.18 16.96
CA LYS A 134 -18.93 -5.76 16.11
C LYS A 134 -18.60 -5.48 14.66
N GLY A 135 -18.75 -6.48 13.80
CA GLY A 135 -18.53 -6.31 12.36
C GLY A 135 -18.25 -7.63 11.66
N GLN A 136 -18.09 -7.58 10.34
CA GLN A 136 -17.67 -8.75 9.58
C GLN A 136 -16.15 -8.90 9.66
N PRO A 137 -15.59 -10.06 10.06
CA PRO A 137 -14.15 -10.28 10.06
C PRO A 137 -13.60 -10.50 8.65
N TYR A 138 -12.47 -9.87 8.35
CA TYR A 138 -11.74 -10.01 7.10
C TYR A 138 -10.35 -10.60 7.34
N PHE A 139 -10.00 -11.61 6.55
CA PHE A 139 -8.67 -12.19 6.51
C PHE A 139 -8.08 -12.12 5.10
N ALA A 140 -6.76 -12.10 4.99
CA ALA A 140 -6.03 -12.43 3.78
C ALA A 140 -5.31 -13.77 3.95
N LEU A 141 -5.27 -14.58 2.89
CA LEU A 141 -4.63 -15.89 2.90
C LEU A 141 -3.79 -16.10 1.64
N ASP A 142 -2.54 -16.50 1.82
CA ASP A 142 -1.72 -17.03 0.72
C ASP A 142 -2.11 -18.49 0.46
N VAL A 143 -2.63 -18.74 -0.75
CA VAL A 143 -3.01 -20.06 -1.27
C VAL A 143 -2.03 -20.55 -2.33
N THR A 144 -0.83 -19.98 -2.41
CA THR A 144 0.23 -20.47 -3.31
C THR A 144 0.58 -21.93 -2.95
N PRO A 145 0.54 -22.88 -3.90
CA PRO A 145 0.89 -24.27 -3.62
C PRO A 145 2.31 -24.42 -3.08
N GLN A 146 2.45 -24.87 -1.84
CA GLN A 146 3.73 -24.98 -1.17
C GLN A 146 3.70 -26.06 -0.07
N LYS A 147 4.78 -26.88 -0.01
CA LYS A 147 5.03 -27.85 1.07
C LYS A 147 3.79 -28.73 1.35
N SER A 148 3.36 -28.80 2.61
CA SER A 148 2.29 -29.68 3.10
C SER A 148 0.90 -29.34 2.59
N VAL A 149 0.67 -28.13 2.06
CA VAL A 149 -0.67 -27.69 1.62
C VAL A 149 -0.82 -27.65 0.09
N THR A 150 0.16 -28.16 -0.66
CA THR A 150 0.20 -28.10 -2.14
C THR A 150 -1.10 -28.62 -2.77
N GLU A 151 -1.55 -29.82 -2.40
CA GLU A 151 -2.75 -30.44 -2.98
C GLU A 151 -4.04 -29.68 -2.63
N ALA A 152 -4.18 -29.23 -1.38
CA ALA A 152 -5.32 -28.44 -0.92
C ALA A 152 -5.40 -27.09 -1.64
N ALA A 153 -4.26 -26.42 -1.80
CA ALA A 153 -4.12 -25.17 -2.53
C ALA A 153 -4.49 -25.31 -4.01
N GLU A 154 -3.94 -26.31 -4.70
CA GLU A 154 -4.27 -26.59 -6.11
C GLU A 154 -5.75 -26.90 -6.31
N THR A 155 -6.35 -27.64 -5.36
CA THR A 155 -7.78 -27.96 -5.39
C THR A 155 -8.63 -26.70 -5.23
N LEU A 156 -8.31 -25.83 -4.26
CA LEU A 156 -9.02 -24.58 -4.05
C LEU A 156 -8.89 -23.64 -5.27
N ILE A 157 -7.68 -23.51 -5.83
CA ILE A 157 -7.44 -22.70 -7.03
C ILE A 157 -8.31 -23.20 -8.19
N LYS A 158 -8.32 -24.51 -8.46
CA LYS A 158 -9.17 -25.10 -9.51
C LYS A 158 -10.67 -24.89 -9.25
N ASP A 159 -11.12 -24.99 -8.00
CA ASP A 159 -12.54 -24.76 -7.64
C ASP A 159 -12.97 -23.31 -7.91
N VAL A 160 -12.18 -22.32 -7.48
CA VAL A 160 -12.52 -20.91 -7.69
C VAL A 160 -12.44 -20.52 -9.18
N GLU A 161 -11.46 -21.04 -9.92
CA GLU A 161 -11.36 -20.85 -11.37
C GLU A 161 -12.52 -21.53 -12.12
N GLY A 162 -12.92 -22.73 -11.70
CA GLY A 162 -14.08 -23.44 -12.24
C GLY A 162 -15.41 -22.70 -12.03
N LYS A 163 -15.47 -21.77 -11.06
CA LYS A 163 -16.60 -20.87 -10.80
C LYS A 163 -16.52 -19.55 -11.59
N GLY A 164 -15.56 -19.42 -12.50
CA GLY A 164 -15.38 -18.23 -13.33
C GLY A 164 -14.64 -17.09 -12.65
N LEU A 165 -14.03 -17.32 -11.48
CA LEU A 165 -13.12 -16.36 -10.85
C LEU A 165 -11.71 -16.55 -11.41
N SER A 166 -10.81 -15.60 -11.15
CA SER A 166 -9.41 -15.73 -11.56
C SER A 166 -8.50 -14.98 -10.60
N PHE A 167 -7.20 -15.28 -10.64
CA PHE A 167 -6.21 -14.45 -9.97
C PHE A 167 -5.70 -13.36 -10.91
N SER A 168 -5.59 -12.12 -10.42
CA SER A 168 -5.16 -10.98 -11.24
C SER A 168 -3.73 -11.18 -11.73
N LYS A 169 -3.53 -11.27 -13.04
CA LYS A 169 -2.20 -11.45 -13.63
C LYS A 169 -1.36 -10.19 -13.54
N GLY A 170 -0.15 -10.31 -13.02
CA GLY A 170 0.88 -9.26 -13.09
C GLY A 170 1.39 -8.79 -11.75
N ARG A 171 2.44 -7.94 -11.78
CA ARG A 171 3.12 -7.46 -10.57
C ARG A 171 2.29 -6.46 -9.76
N MET A 172 1.37 -5.74 -10.42
CA MET A 172 0.54 -4.71 -9.84
C MET A 172 -0.90 -4.86 -10.33
N HIS A 173 -1.84 -4.84 -9.40
CA HIS A 173 -3.27 -4.76 -9.70
C HIS A 173 -3.73 -3.31 -9.45
N MET A 174 -3.87 -2.55 -10.53
CA MET A 174 -4.15 -1.11 -10.51
C MET A 174 -5.53 -0.74 -11.04
N SER A 175 -6.32 -1.74 -11.42
CA SER A 175 -7.62 -1.57 -12.09
C SER A 175 -8.80 -1.50 -11.11
N LEU A 176 -8.58 -1.75 -9.80
CA LEU A 176 -9.65 -1.54 -8.82
C LEU A 176 -10.09 -0.07 -8.84
N PRO A 177 -11.40 0.19 -8.77
CA PRO A 177 -11.90 1.52 -8.51
C PRO A 177 -11.29 2.07 -7.22
N ALA A 178 -11.26 3.40 -7.10
CA ALA A 178 -10.82 4.07 -5.88
C ALA A 178 -11.87 3.98 -4.77
N THR A 179 -12.22 2.75 -4.44
CA THR A 179 -13.16 2.33 -3.44
C THR A 179 -12.43 1.58 -2.34
N GLU A 180 -13.18 1.26 -1.29
CA GLU A 180 -12.79 0.47 -0.14
C GLU A 180 -12.01 -0.82 -0.45
N GLU A 181 -12.37 -1.54 -1.53
CA GLU A 181 -11.68 -2.77 -1.93
C GLU A 181 -10.19 -2.57 -2.21
N ALA A 182 -9.82 -1.43 -2.80
CA ALA A 182 -8.43 -1.13 -3.09
C ALA A 182 -7.60 -1.04 -1.80
N ALA A 183 -8.14 -0.42 -0.75
CA ALA A 183 -7.47 -0.31 0.54
C ALA A 183 -7.31 -1.66 1.24
N ILE A 184 -8.35 -2.51 1.19
CA ILE A 184 -8.31 -3.89 1.71
C ILE A 184 -7.23 -4.69 0.98
N TYR A 185 -7.21 -4.63 -0.36
CA TYR A 185 -6.20 -5.28 -1.18
C TYR A 185 -4.78 -4.78 -0.84
N ALA A 186 -4.59 -3.47 -0.70
CA ALA A 186 -3.30 -2.88 -0.41
C ALA A 186 -2.73 -3.36 0.94
N GLU A 187 -3.55 -3.39 1.99
CA GLU A 187 -3.15 -3.94 3.29
C GLU A 187 -2.81 -5.42 3.20
N ALA A 188 -3.69 -6.23 2.59
CA ALA A 188 -3.50 -7.67 2.44
C ALA A 188 -2.22 -8.00 1.67
N ARG A 189 -2.05 -7.40 0.49
CA ARG A 189 -0.88 -7.60 -0.36
C ARG A 189 0.41 -7.24 0.35
N HIS A 190 0.45 -6.06 0.98
CA HIS A 190 1.64 -5.58 1.69
C HIS A 190 2.08 -6.58 2.76
N LEU A 191 1.13 -7.07 3.57
CA LEU A 191 1.43 -7.95 4.70
C LEU A 191 1.84 -9.35 4.24
N LEU A 192 1.19 -9.89 3.21
CA LEU A 192 1.58 -11.17 2.62
C LEU A 192 2.98 -11.08 2.00
N ASP A 193 3.27 -10.01 1.24
CA ASP A 193 4.59 -9.80 0.65
C ASP A 193 5.68 -9.64 1.72
N TRP A 194 5.42 -8.88 2.79
CA TRP A 194 6.36 -8.76 3.90
C TRP A 194 6.60 -10.10 4.60
N ASN A 195 5.56 -10.88 4.92
CA ASN A 195 5.73 -12.19 5.55
C ASN A 195 6.51 -13.15 4.64
N ALA A 196 6.29 -13.10 3.32
CA ALA A 196 6.97 -13.95 2.35
C ALA A 196 8.47 -13.61 2.22
N ARG A 197 8.83 -12.33 2.31
CA ARG A 197 10.22 -11.86 2.18
C ARG A 197 11.02 -11.88 3.49
N ASN A 198 10.36 -12.04 4.65
CA ASN A 198 11.03 -12.03 5.95
C ASN A 198 10.89 -13.36 6.74
N PRO A 199 11.20 -14.53 6.13
CA PRO A 199 11.06 -15.81 6.81
C PRO A 199 12.14 -16.07 7.87
N TYR A 200 13.23 -15.30 7.87
CA TYR A 200 14.37 -15.42 8.78
C TYR A 200 14.57 -14.15 9.62
N CYS A 201 15.16 -14.30 10.81
CA CYS A 201 15.48 -13.22 11.70
C CYS A 201 16.70 -12.46 11.16
N ALA A 202 16.53 -11.18 10.81
CA ALA A 202 17.63 -10.37 10.30
C ALA A 202 18.76 -10.14 11.33
N SER A 203 18.53 -10.37 12.63
CA SER A 203 19.56 -10.25 13.66
C SER A 203 20.43 -11.49 13.83
N CYS A 204 19.91 -12.71 13.62
CA CYS A 204 20.64 -13.95 13.92
C CYS A 204 20.54 -15.04 12.84
N GLY A 205 19.81 -14.82 11.75
CA GLY A 205 19.70 -15.72 10.60
C GLY A 205 18.75 -16.92 10.77
N TYR A 206 18.24 -17.20 11.97
CA TYR A 206 17.32 -18.32 12.19
C TYR A 206 15.90 -18.04 11.68
N THR A 207 15.15 -19.10 11.35
CA THR A 207 13.74 -18.98 10.92
C THR A 207 12.88 -18.31 11.99
N THR A 208 11.95 -17.47 11.54
CA THR A 208 10.98 -16.79 12.40
C THR A 208 9.58 -17.42 12.28
N LEU A 209 8.72 -17.09 13.23
CA LEU A 209 7.31 -17.47 13.27
C LEU A 209 6.45 -16.22 13.02
N SER A 210 5.42 -16.33 12.17
CA SER A 210 4.42 -15.26 12.05
C SER A 210 3.45 -15.36 13.21
N VAL A 211 3.27 -14.27 13.93
CA VAL A 211 2.36 -14.14 15.09
C VAL A 211 1.57 -12.84 14.95
N ASN A 212 0.67 -12.56 15.90
CA ASN A 212 -0.23 -11.40 15.85
C ASN A 212 -1.00 -11.32 14.53
N ALA A 213 -1.52 -12.47 14.09
CA ALA A 213 -2.25 -12.63 12.83
C ALA A 213 -1.56 -11.96 11.63
N GLY A 214 -0.25 -12.19 11.48
CA GLY A 214 0.52 -11.71 10.34
C GLY A 214 1.24 -10.38 10.52
N PHE A 215 1.06 -9.69 11.65
CA PHE A 215 1.64 -8.35 11.89
C PHE A 215 2.95 -8.37 12.69
N LYS A 216 3.47 -9.55 13.01
CA LYS A 216 4.74 -9.69 13.71
C LYS A 216 5.45 -10.98 13.31
N ARG A 217 6.77 -10.90 13.15
CA ARG A 217 7.66 -12.06 13.04
C ARG A 217 8.44 -12.18 14.34
N THR A 218 8.23 -13.27 15.08
CA THR A 218 8.98 -13.55 16.30
C THR A 218 10.10 -14.54 16.00
N CYS A 219 11.30 -14.31 16.55
CA CYS A 219 12.40 -15.28 16.55
C CYS A 219 12.25 -16.23 17.74
N PRO A 220 11.89 -17.50 17.53
CA PRO A 220 11.76 -18.47 18.61
C PRO A 220 13.12 -18.72 19.29
N PRO A 221 13.15 -18.94 20.61
CA PRO A 221 14.38 -19.23 21.34
C PRO A 221 14.88 -20.66 21.10
N ARG A 222 13.99 -21.54 20.68
CA ARG A 222 14.23 -22.96 20.45
C ARG A 222 13.49 -23.41 19.18
N ASP A 223 14.01 -24.44 18.56
CA ASP A 223 13.36 -25.21 17.50
C ASP A 223 13.25 -26.68 17.94
N ILE A 224 12.03 -27.23 17.95
CA ILE A 224 11.78 -28.63 18.32
C ILE A 224 11.74 -29.58 17.11
N ALA A 225 12.00 -29.07 15.90
CA ALA A 225 12.08 -29.87 14.69
C ALA A 225 13.07 -31.03 14.83
N SER A 226 12.66 -32.22 14.38
CA SER A 226 13.49 -33.43 14.49
C SER A 226 14.78 -33.36 13.65
N THR A 227 14.76 -32.57 12.57
CA THR A 227 15.91 -32.30 11.69
C THR A 227 16.94 -31.31 12.27
N VAL A 228 16.65 -30.65 13.40
CA VAL A 228 17.56 -29.67 13.99
C VAL A 228 18.42 -30.34 15.08
N THR A 229 19.74 -30.37 14.87
CA THR A 229 20.69 -31.03 15.77
C THR A 229 20.87 -30.30 17.11
N GLN A 230 20.76 -28.97 17.11
CA GLN A 230 20.82 -28.13 18.30
C GLN A 230 19.57 -27.23 18.34
N GLY A 231 18.55 -27.68 19.07
CA GLY A 231 17.26 -26.99 19.15
C GLY A 231 17.34 -25.63 19.84
N GLU A 232 18.16 -25.48 20.89
CA GLU A 232 18.35 -24.20 21.59
C GLU A 232 19.16 -23.20 20.74
N ARG A 233 18.65 -21.98 20.57
CA ARG A 233 19.26 -20.95 19.71
C ARG A 233 20.01 -19.88 20.54
N PRO A 234 21.16 -19.39 20.05
CA PRO A 234 21.97 -18.38 20.75
C PRO A 234 21.19 -17.07 20.93
N SER A 235 21.52 -16.31 21.98
CA SER A 235 20.86 -15.04 22.32
C SER A 235 20.65 -14.15 21.08
N CYS A 236 19.49 -13.49 21.00
CA CYS A 236 19.13 -12.64 19.87
C CYS A 236 18.53 -11.33 20.39
N ALA A 237 19.01 -10.20 19.84
CA ALA A 237 18.57 -8.87 20.24
C ALA A 237 17.06 -8.64 20.04
N THR A 238 16.43 -9.37 19.10
CA THR A 238 14.98 -9.26 18.86
C THR A 238 14.13 -9.92 19.94
N ARG A 239 14.73 -10.68 20.88
CA ARG A 239 14.02 -11.37 21.98
C ARG A 239 14.03 -10.60 23.29
N THR A 240 14.91 -9.62 23.44
CA THR A 240 15.13 -8.91 24.71
C THR A 240 14.43 -7.55 24.77
N GLY A 241 13.83 -7.09 23.67
CA GLY A 241 13.13 -5.81 23.60
C GLY A 241 12.33 -5.66 22.31
N ILE A 242 11.77 -4.46 22.10
CA ILE A 242 11.06 -4.11 20.87
C ILE A 242 12.10 -3.88 19.78
N SER A 243 11.99 -4.65 18.68
CA SER A 243 12.84 -4.51 17.50
C SER A 243 11.98 -4.29 16.27
N ASN A 244 12.31 -3.27 15.48
CA ASN A 244 11.67 -3.00 14.18
C ASN A 244 11.76 -4.18 13.21
N LEU A 245 12.78 -5.03 13.34
CA LEU A 245 12.96 -6.25 12.54
C LEU A 245 11.79 -7.24 12.68
N CYS A 246 11.01 -7.14 13.76
CA CYS A 246 9.86 -7.99 14.02
C CYS A 246 8.57 -7.49 13.36
N PHE A 247 8.51 -6.28 12.80
CA PHE A 247 7.27 -5.64 12.35
C PHE A 247 7.28 -5.33 10.84
N PRO A 248 6.09 -5.25 10.19
CA PRO A 248 5.96 -4.82 8.81
C PRO A 248 6.66 -3.49 8.55
N ARG A 249 7.37 -3.42 7.43
CA ARG A 249 8.12 -2.22 7.00
C ARG A 249 7.22 -1.31 6.18
N THR A 250 7.32 -0.01 6.37
CA THR A 250 6.71 0.98 5.46
C THR A 250 7.81 1.97 5.07
N ASP A 251 8.11 2.03 3.78
CA ASP A 251 9.16 2.86 3.22
C ASP A 251 8.60 4.24 2.85
N PRO A 252 9.01 5.32 3.55
CA PRO A 252 8.58 6.67 3.19
C PRO A 252 9.21 7.09 1.86
N THR A 253 8.37 7.51 0.92
CA THR A 253 8.79 7.98 -0.41
C THR A 253 8.18 9.34 -0.64
N VAL A 254 9.00 10.38 -0.83
CA VAL A 254 8.48 11.71 -1.18
C VAL A 254 8.11 11.75 -2.66
N ILE A 255 7.03 12.45 -3.00
CA ILE A 255 6.63 12.72 -4.38
C ILE A 255 6.12 14.15 -4.46
N MET A 256 6.64 14.94 -5.39
CA MET A 256 6.54 16.39 -5.29
C MET A 256 6.19 17.08 -6.61
N ALA A 257 5.14 17.90 -6.56
CA ALA A 257 4.88 18.90 -7.60
C ALA A 257 5.76 20.13 -7.33
N VAL A 258 6.68 20.40 -8.26
CA VAL A 258 7.63 21.51 -8.18
C VAL A 258 7.11 22.67 -9.03
N VAL A 259 6.73 23.76 -8.36
CA VAL A 259 6.17 24.96 -8.96
C VAL A 259 7.29 25.95 -9.26
N SER A 260 7.25 26.58 -10.43
CA SER A 260 8.19 27.63 -10.81
C SER A 260 8.12 28.84 -9.86
N ALA A 261 9.18 29.64 -9.82
CA ALA A 261 9.26 30.79 -8.92
C ALA A 261 8.13 31.81 -9.18
N ASP A 262 7.72 31.97 -10.44
CA ASP A 262 6.60 32.81 -10.88
C ASP A 262 5.21 32.18 -10.68
N GLY A 263 5.14 30.91 -10.27
CA GLY A 263 3.88 30.20 -10.03
C GLY A 263 3.13 29.72 -11.29
N GLN A 264 3.73 29.80 -12.49
CA GLN A 264 3.04 29.55 -13.77
C GLN A 264 3.34 28.20 -14.42
N LYS A 265 4.28 27.43 -13.88
CA LYS A 265 4.72 26.15 -14.46
C LYS A 265 4.93 25.09 -13.38
N LEU A 266 4.86 23.83 -13.78
CA LEU A 266 5.36 22.70 -13.00
C LEU A 266 6.54 22.03 -13.72
N LEU A 267 7.53 21.61 -12.95
CA LEU A 267 8.58 20.73 -13.42
C LEU A 267 8.07 19.28 -13.39
N LEU A 268 8.22 18.58 -14.51
CA LEU A 268 7.96 17.14 -14.61
C LEU A 268 9.18 16.44 -15.20
N GLY A 269 9.42 15.21 -14.73
CA GLY A 269 10.51 14.34 -15.18
C GLY A 269 9.99 13.08 -15.87
N ARG A 270 10.87 12.43 -16.63
CA ARG A 270 10.62 11.10 -17.21
C ARG A 270 11.86 10.21 -17.16
N GLN A 271 11.62 8.90 -17.09
CA GLN A 271 12.65 7.89 -17.28
C GLN A 271 12.66 7.37 -18.73
N LYS A 272 13.82 6.93 -19.20
CA LYS A 272 14.02 6.43 -20.58
C LYS A 272 13.08 5.28 -20.95
N ARG A 273 12.75 4.42 -19.99
CA ARG A 273 11.88 3.25 -20.17
C ARG A 273 10.39 3.58 -20.32
N TRP A 274 9.97 4.81 -20.01
CA TRP A 274 8.56 5.19 -20.07
C TRP A 274 8.12 5.46 -21.52
N PRO A 275 6.82 5.29 -21.84
CA PRO A 275 6.30 5.66 -23.15
C PRO A 275 6.67 7.10 -23.53
N PRO A 276 6.87 7.42 -24.82
CA PRO A 276 7.11 8.79 -25.26
C PRO A 276 6.07 9.77 -24.70
N TYR A 277 6.52 10.98 -24.39
CA TYR A 277 5.70 12.09 -23.87
C TYR A 277 5.01 11.84 -22.51
N TRP A 278 5.26 10.71 -21.86
CA TRP A 278 4.77 10.42 -20.51
C TRP A 278 5.74 10.99 -19.47
N TYR A 279 5.25 11.92 -18.65
CA TYR A 279 5.99 12.59 -17.58
C TYR A 279 5.21 12.51 -16.26
N SER A 280 5.93 12.60 -15.15
CA SER A 280 5.36 12.62 -13.80
C SER A 280 6.08 13.65 -12.93
N THR A 281 5.50 13.95 -11.78
CA THR A 281 6.21 14.59 -10.66
C THR A 281 7.43 13.76 -10.26
N LEU A 282 8.46 14.44 -9.72
CA LEU A 282 9.67 13.79 -9.20
C LEU A 282 9.34 13.05 -7.89
N ALA A 283 10.08 11.99 -7.59
CA ALA A 283 9.87 11.18 -6.40
C ALA A 283 11.11 10.39 -6.03
N GLY A 284 11.36 10.25 -4.73
CA GLY A 284 12.49 9.48 -4.22
C GLY A 284 12.32 9.05 -2.77
N PHE A 285 13.23 8.22 -2.29
CA PHE A 285 13.16 7.69 -0.93
C PHE A 285 13.59 8.75 0.08
N LEU A 286 12.86 8.81 1.20
CA LEU A 286 13.33 9.61 2.34
C LEU A 286 14.51 8.88 3.01
N GLU A 287 15.61 9.59 3.24
CA GLU A 287 16.78 9.00 3.90
C GLU A 287 16.69 9.02 5.44
N PRO A 288 17.42 8.14 6.14
CA PRO A 288 17.45 8.15 7.59
C PRO A 288 17.83 9.52 8.16
N ALA A 289 17.03 9.98 9.13
CA ALA A 289 17.20 11.26 9.82
C ALA A 289 16.96 12.52 8.96
N GLU A 290 16.28 12.40 7.83
CA GLU A 290 15.71 13.55 7.10
C GLU A 290 14.25 13.82 7.50
N SER A 291 13.86 15.08 7.50
CA SER A 291 12.45 15.48 7.40
C SER A 291 11.93 15.29 5.97
N VAL A 292 10.60 15.23 5.80
CA VAL A 292 9.96 15.16 4.48
C VAL A 292 10.38 16.35 3.62
N GLU A 293 10.43 17.54 4.22
CA GLU A 293 10.81 18.77 3.53
C GLU A 293 12.29 18.78 3.11
N GLU A 294 13.19 18.17 3.88
CA GLU A 294 14.60 18.00 3.49
C GLU A 294 14.72 17.02 2.33
N ALA A 295 14.09 15.84 2.43
CA ALA A 295 14.10 14.83 1.36
C ALA A 295 13.54 15.40 0.04
N VAL A 296 12.44 16.16 0.08
CA VAL A 296 11.89 16.85 -1.11
C VAL A 296 12.91 17.80 -1.75
N ARG A 297 13.67 18.56 -0.95
CA ARG A 297 14.69 19.48 -1.48
C ARG A 297 15.88 18.74 -2.06
N ARG A 298 16.35 17.70 -1.37
CA ARG A 298 17.47 16.87 -1.80
C ARG A 298 17.15 16.21 -3.14
N GLU A 299 16.07 15.43 -3.19
CA GLU A 299 15.67 14.68 -4.39
C GLU A 299 15.45 15.58 -5.61
N VAL A 300 14.78 16.73 -5.45
CA VAL A 300 14.60 17.67 -6.57
C VAL A 300 15.93 18.24 -7.05
N TRP A 301 16.85 18.55 -6.14
CA TRP A 301 18.17 19.05 -6.52
C TRP A 301 19.03 17.96 -7.18
N GLU A 302 19.02 16.73 -6.66
CA GLU A 302 19.77 15.59 -7.21
C GLU A 302 19.30 15.22 -8.62
N GLU A 303 18.00 15.10 -8.84
CA GLU A 303 17.47 14.66 -10.14
C GLU A 303 17.41 15.78 -11.20
N SER A 304 17.29 17.05 -10.78
CA SER A 304 16.97 18.14 -11.71
C SER A 304 17.75 19.43 -11.53
N GLY A 305 18.57 19.56 -10.48
CA GLY A 305 19.34 20.76 -10.18
C GLY A 305 18.52 21.94 -9.62
N ILE A 306 17.20 21.79 -9.48
CA ILE A 306 16.31 22.88 -9.06
C ILE A 306 16.42 23.13 -7.56
N TYR A 307 16.55 24.41 -7.18
CA TYR A 307 16.58 24.83 -5.78
C TYR A 307 15.18 25.18 -5.29
N LEU A 308 14.74 24.49 -4.25
CA LEU A 308 13.43 24.71 -3.63
C LEU A 308 13.51 25.56 -2.35
N GLY A 309 12.54 26.47 -2.22
CA GLY A 309 12.28 27.25 -1.02
C GLY A 309 11.32 26.54 -0.08
N ARG A 310 10.07 27.02 -0.01
CA ARG A 310 9.03 26.44 0.86
C ARG A 310 8.51 25.12 0.29
N VAL A 311 8.34 24.14 1.17
CA VAL A 311 7.70 22.84 0.89
C VAL A 311 6.45 22.72 1.76
N VAL A 312 5.35 22.22 1.19
CA VAL A 312 4.08 21.98 1.87
C VAL A 312 3.67 20.54 1.63
N ILE A 313 3.47 19.77 2.71
CA ILE A 313 2.92 18.42 2.63
C ILE A 313 1.42 18.52 2.29
N HIS A 314 1.00 17.80 1.26
CA HIS A 314 -0.37 17.84 0.74
C HIS A 314 -1.22 16.68 1.27
N SER A 315 -0.78 15.44 1.00
CA SER A 315 -1.53 14.22 1.32
C SER A 315 -0.62 13.01 1.23
N THR A 316 -1.06 11.84 1.71
CA THR A 316 -0.31 10.59 1.59
C THR A 316 -1.09 9.51 0.83
N GLN A 317 -0.38 8.59 0.19
CA GLN A 317 -0.96 7.47 -0.54
C GLN A 317 -0.20 6.18 -0.19
N PRO A 318 -0.85 5.16 0.39
CA PRO A 318 -0.26 3.83 0.50
C PRO A 318 0.06 3.27 -0.89
N TRP A 319 1.23 2.66 -1.06
CA TRP A 319 1.64 2.06 -2.32
C TRP A 319 2.20 0.66 -2.07
N PRO A 320 1.38 -0.41 -2.22
CA PRO A 320 1.69 -1.77 -1.78
C PRO A 320 2.62 -2.53 -2.74
N TYR A 321 3.60 -1.82 -3.30
CA TYR A 321 4.54 -2.31 -4.30
C TYR A 321 5.97 -1.84 -4.00
N PRO A 322 6.72 -2.55 -3.13
CA PRO A 322 6.21 -3.58 -2.22
C PRO A 322 5.58 -2.98 -0.95
N ALA A 323 6.10 -1.86 -0.44
CA ALA A 323 5.80 -1.41 0.91
C ALA A 323 5.93 0.12 1.12
N ASN A 324 5.63 0.93 0.11
CA ASN A 324 5.87 2.37 0.17
C ASN A 324 4.68 3.13 0.78
N LEU A 325 4.97 4.24 1.46
CA LEU A 325 4.02 5.31 1.73
C LEU A 325 4.46 6.53 0.93
N MET A 326 3.70 6.84 -0.12
CA MET A 326 3.95 8.03 -0.92
C MET A 326 3.50 9.26 -0.13
N ILE A 327 4.41 10.19 0.10
CA ILE A 327 4.18 11.44 0.81
C ILE A 327 4.20 12.56 -0.21
N GLY A 328 3.00 13.00 -0.60
CA GLY A 328 2.81 14.05 -1.58
C GLY A 328 3.14 15.42 -1.03
N ALA A 329 4.00 16.16 -1.70
CA ALA A 329 4.38 17.52 -1.33
C ALA A 329 4.29 18.48 -2.52
N ILE A 330 4.20 19.77 -2.22
CA ILE A 330 4.28 20.85 -3.21
C ILE A 330 5.44 21.75 -2.79
N GLY A 331 6.43 21.87 -3.67
CA GLY A 331 7.61 22.71 -3.47
C GLY A 331 7.62 23.88 -4.44
N GLN A 332 8.07 25.06 -3.99
CA GLN A 332 8.24 26.22 -4.87
C GLN A 332 9.73 26.48 -5.12
N ALA A 333 10.11 26.59 -6.39
CA ALA A 333 11.45 26.97 -6.79
C ALA A 333 11.78 28.40 -6.33
N ILE A 334 13.04 28.66 -5.97
CA ILE A 334 13.50 30.01 -5.65
C ILE A 334 13.83 30.79 -6.93
N PRO A 335 13.65 32.11 -6.96
CA PRO A 335 14.09 32.92 -8.09
C PRO A 335 15.59 32.72 -8.38
N GLY A 336 15.91 32.41 -9.64
CA GLY A 336 17.29 32.13 -10.07
C GLY A 336 17.79 30.72 -9.80
N GLY A 337 16.98 29.85 -9.20
CA GLY A 337 17.28 28.44 -8.95
C GLY A 337 16.53 27.45 -9.85
N GLU A 338 16.14 27.88 -11.06
CA GLU A 338 15.21 27.17 -11.96
C GLU A 338 15.90 26.51 -13.17
N GLU A 339 17.24 26.56 -13.24
CA GLU A 339 18.02 25.95 -14.31
C GLU A 339 18.09 24.42 -14.13
N ILE A 340 17.54 23.70 -15.11
CA ILE A 340 17.52 22.24 -15.08
C ILE A 340 18.91 21.69 -15.36
N HIS A 341 19.40 20.83 -14.47
CA HIS A 341 20.66 20.11 -14.60
C HIS A 341 20.49 18.62 -14.23
N LEU A 342 20.54 17.75 -15.25
CA LEU A 342 20.37 16.28 -15.10
C LEU A 342 21.71 15.53 -14.94
N GLY A 343 22.78 16.24 -14.59
CA GLY A 343 24.13 15.67 -14.52
C GLY A 343 24.56 15.19 -13.15
N HIS A 344 23.77 15.45 -12.09
CA HIS A 344 24.08 15.01 -10.73
C HIS A 344 23.69 13.55 -10.51
N ASP A 345 22.50 13.18 -10.95
CA ASP A 345 22.01 11.81 -11.00
C ASP A 345 21.45 11.48 -12.39
N ALA A 346 21.73 10.28 -12.89
CA ALA A 346 21.36 9.80 -14.21
C ALA A 346 20.02 9.05 -14.23
N GLU A 347 19.18 9.21 -13.20
CA GLU A 347 17.86 8.57 -13.11
C GLU A 347 16.85 9.10 -14.15
N LEU A 348 16.86 10.42 -14.40
CA LEU A 348 15.98 11.05 -15.39
C LEU A 348 16.61 11.06 -16.78
N ASP A 349 15.80 10.73 -17.78
CA ASP A 349 16.15 10.86 -19.20
C ASP A 349 15.88 12.29 -19.70
N ASP A 350 14.87 12.95 -19.12
CA ASP A 350 14.50 14.32 -19.46
C ASP A 350 13.66 14.94 -18.31
N ALA A 351 13.80 16.25 -18.13
CA ALA A 351 12.96 17.04 -17.23
C ALA A 351 12.62 18.38 -17.87
N LYS A 352 11.37 18.82 -17.73
CA LYS A 352 10.86 20.02 -18.42
C LYS A 352 9.89 20.80 -17.55
N TRP A 353 9.92 22.11 -17.72
CA TRP A 353 8.89 23.01 -17.22
C TRP A 353 7.70 23.02 -18.18
N PHE A 354 6.51 22.68 -17.67
CA PHE A 354 5.25 22.74 -18.40
C PHE A 354 4.36 23.81 -17.79
N THR A 355 3.70 24.60 -18.63
CA THR A 355 2.71 25.61 -18.20
C THR A 355 1.51 24.95 -17.53
N LEU A 356 0.85 25.68 -16.62
CA LEU A 356 -0.37 25.17 -15.99
C LEU A 356 -1.47 24.85 -17.01
N GLU A 357 -1.51 25.55 -18.15
CA GLU A 357 -2.42 25.29 -19.26
C GLU A 357 -2.14 23.96 -19.96
N GLU A 358 -0.87 23.64 -20.25
CA GLU A 358 -0.46 22.35 -20.84
C GLU A 358 -0.83 21.19 -19.91
N ILE A 359 -0.61 21.36 -18.61
CA ILE A 359 -0.94 20.35 -17.60
C ILE A 359 -2.44 20.20 -17.46
N ARG A 360 -3.20 21.30 -17.47
CA ARG A 360 -4.67 21.29 -17.42
C ARG A 360 -5.26 20.50 -18.59
N GLU A 361 -4.73 20.69 -19.79
CA GLU A 361 -5.17 19.92 -20.97
C GLU A 361 -4.76 18.45 -20.85
N ALA A 362 -3.53 18.16 -20.43
CA ALA A 362 -3.05 16.80 -20.25
C ALA A 362 -3.82 16.03 -19.16
N LEU A 363 -4.22 16.69 -18.07
CA LEU A 363 -5.09 16.10 -17.04
C LEU A 363 -6.48 15.74 -17.60
N ARG A 364 -6.97 16.48 -18.60
CA ARG A 364 -8.27 16.25 -19.25
C ARG A 364 -8.24 15.10 -20.25
N VAL A 365 -7.19 15.01 -21.09
CA VAL A 365 -7.18 14.09 -22.23
C VAL A 365 -5.98 13.14 -22.31
N GLY A 366 -4.92 13.41 -21.55
CA GLY A 366 -3.62 12.73 -21.63
C GLY A 366 -3.30 11.81 -20.46
N THR A 367 -4.27 11.43 -19.62
CA THR A 367 -4.02 10.54 -18.47
C THR A 367 -4.09 9.07 -18.88
N SER A 368 -3.13 8.26 -18.43
CA SER A 368 -3.08 6.81 -18.73
C SER A 368 -2.11 6.09 -17.79
N GLY A 369 -2.34 4.80 -17.52
CA GLY A 369 -1.31 3.94 -16.94
C GLY A 369 -0.09 3.81 -17.87
N LEU A 370 1.08 3.47 -17.30
CA LEU A 370 2.34 3.35 -18.07
C LEU A 370 2.28 2.34 -19.23
N GLY A 371 1.41 1.32 -19.14
CA GLY A 371 1.22 0.30 -20.18
C GLY A 371 -0.06 0.46 -21.00
N GLU A 372 -0.79 1.55 -20.81
CA GLU A 372 -2.07 1.79 -21.46
C GLU A 372 -1.93 2.80 -22.61
N ASP A 373 -2.82 2.67 -23.58
CA ASP A 373 -2.95 3.65 -24.66
C ASP A 373 -3.46 4.99 -24.09
N ALA A 374 -3.16 6.08 -24.81
CA ALA A 374 -3.70 7.38 -24.46
C ALA A 374 -5.22 7.44 -24.70
N GLY A 375 -5.90 8.35 -23.99
CA GLY A 375 -7.34 8.54 -24.13
C GLY A 375 -7.76 8.93 -25.56
N PRO A 376 -9.03 8.74 -25.94
CA PRO A 376 -9.50 8.95 -27.31
C PRO A 376 -9.39 10.40 -27.81
N GLU A 377 -9.33 11.38 -26.90
CA GLU A 377 -9.16 12.80 -27.22
C GLU A 377 -7.68 13.25 -27.26
N TYR A 378 -6.74 12.36 -26.91
CA TYR A 378 -5.31 12.68 -26.92
C TYR A 378 -4.82 12.93 -28.35
N LYS A 379 -3.93 13.92 -28.49
CA LYS A 379 -3.23 14.21 -29.74
C LYS A 379 -1.78 13.75 -29.61
N GLU A 380 -1.34 12.93 -30.56
CA GLU A 380 0.04 12.41 -30.61
C GLU A 380 1.06 13.54 -30.47
N GLY A 381 2.08 13.32 -29.64
CA GLY A 381 3.08 14.33 -29.27
C GLY A 381 2.68 15.25 -28.11
N GLY A 382 1.44 15.17 -27.61
CA GLY A 382 0.99 15.91 -26.43
C GLY A 382 1.55 15.33 -25.12
N LEU A 383 1.51 16.11 -24.05
CA LEU A 383 1.90 15.66 -22.71
C LEU A 383 0.97 14.54 -22.22
N ARG A 384 1.55 13.44 -21.75
CA ARG A 384 0.85 12.34 -21.06
C ARG A 384 1.21 12.32 -19.58
N LEU A 385 0.22 12.04 -18.74
CA LEU A 385 0.33 12.09 -17.29
C LEU A 385 -0.15 10.77 -16.64
N PRO A 386 0.24 10.52 -15.37
CA PRO A 386 -0.29 9.43 -14.56
C PRO A 386 -1.83 9.44 -14.48
N PRO A 387 -2.46 8.26 -14.27
CA PRO A 387 -3.91 8.14 -14.16
C PRO A 387 -4.44 8.89 -12.93
N GLY A 388 -5.75 9.17 -12.93
CA GLY A 388 -6.41 9.92 -11.85
C GLY A 388 -6.26 9.30 -10.45
N THR A 389 -5.97 8.01 -10.33
CA THR A 389 -5.74 7.34 -9.03
C THR A 389 -4.32 7.54 -8.48
N ALA A 390 -3.38 8.09 -9.24
CA ALA A 390 -2.01 8.31 -8.80
C ALA A 390 -1.86 9.65 -8.05
N ILE A 391 -1.16 9.66 -6.91
CA ILE A 391 -0.89 10.90 -6.15
C ILE A 391 -0.18 11.97 -6.96
N ALA A 392 0.66 11.59 -7.93
CA ALA A 392 1.25 12.54 -8.89
C ALA A 392 0.19 13.38 -9.61
N ASN A 393 -0.88 12.73 -10.09
CA ASN A 393 -2.02 13.38 -10.73
C ASN A 393 -2.76 14.30 -9.76
N GLN A 394 -2.94 13.85 -8.50
CA GLN A 394 -3.58 14.63 -7.44
C GLN A 394 -2.81 15.91 -7.12
N LEU A 395 -1.48 15.84 -7.02
CA LEU A 395 -0.63 17.01 -6.78
C LEU A 395 -0.71 18.01 -7.93
N MET A 396 -0.65 17.54 -9.19
CA MET A 396 -0.79 18.40 -10.36
C MET A 396 -2.18 19.05 -10.42
N THR A 397 -3.24 18.29 -10.14
CA THR A 397 -4.62 18.78 -10.09
C THR A 397 -4.78 19.86 -9.02
N ALA A 398 -4.24 19.64 -7.82
CA ALA A 398 -4.27 20.62 -6.73
C ALA A 398 -3.61 21.95 -7.14
N VAL A 399 -2.42 21.90 -7.75
CA VAL A 399 -1.72 23.10 -8.22
C VAL A 399 -2.52 23.83 -9.31
N VAL A 400 -3.00 23.10 -10.32
CA VAL A 400 -3.78 23.68 -11.45
C VAL A 400 -5.11 24.29 -10.99
N ASN A 401 -5.71 23.76 -9.93
CA ASN A 401 -6.93 24.27 -9.31
C ASN A 401 -6.67 25.43 -8.31
N GLY A 402 -5.43 25.89 -8.14
CA GLY A 402 -5.12 27.10 -7.40
C GLY A 402 -4.71 26.89 -5.93
N PHE A 403 -4.20 25.70 -5.57
CA PHE A 403 -3.62 25.46 -4.25
C PHE A 403 -2.52 26.48 -3.91
N VAL A 404 -1.76 26.93 -4.91
CA VAL A 404 -0.59 27.83 -4.74
C VAL A 404 -0.97 29.31 -4.76
N SER A 405 -2.06 29.70 -5.43
CA SER A 405 -2.47 31.10 -5.58
C SER A 405 -3.14 31.71 -4.35
N GLY A 406 -3.33 30.93 -3.27
CA GLY A 406 -4.02 31.37 -2.05
C GLY A 406 -5.51 31.63 -2.22
N THR A 407 -6.05 31.42 -3.43
CA THR A 407 -7.47 31.59 -3.79
C THR A 407 -8.28 30.31 -3.62
N ALA A 408 -7.79 29.34 -2.84
CA ALA A 408 -8.28 27.97 -2.82
C ALA A 408 -9.82 27.89 -2.70
N SER A 409 -10.46 27.44 -3.78
CA SER A 409 -11.63 26.57 -3.68
C SER A 409 -11.06 25.17 -3.76
N LEU A 410 -11.19 24.41 -2.67
CA LEU A 410 -10.74 23.03 -2.59
C LEU A 410 -11.64 22.10 -3.41
#